data_AF-A0AAF1KNF3-F1
#
_entry.id   AF-A0AAF1KNF3-F1
#
_cell.length_a   1.000
_cell.length_b   1.000
_cell.length_c   1.000
_cell.angle_alpha   90.00
_cell.angle_beta   90.00
_cell.angle_gamma   90.00
#
_symmetry.space_group_name_H-M   'P 1'
#
loop_
_entity.id
_entity.type
_entity.pdbx_description
1 polymer ?
#
loop_
_entity_poly.entity_id
_entity_poly.type
_entity_poly.pdbx_seq_one_letter_code
_entity_poly.pdbx_strand_id
1 'polypeptide(L)'
;MPSATYASRRGEIKTYFDRTAAEAWKRLTSDVPVSGIRATVRAGREEMRNTILSWLPADLTGRRLLDAGCGTGVLAMEAARRGAHVVATDLSPTLVQNARERAEAMGLDIEFHVGDMTDPNLGRFDHIVAMDSLIHYRAGDAVSALARLVERARASVIFTYAPRTPLLSVMHAMGRLFPRGDRAPSIEPVRTSTIHRLIEREPGLTLWRPARGQRIASGFYTSQAQEVLPR
;
A
#
# COMPACT_ATOMS: atom_id res chain seq x y z
N MET A 1 8.54 15.62 11.18
CA MET A 1 8.07 14.49 12.03
C MET A 1 6.63 14.17 11.65
N PRO A 2 6.16 12.91 11.76
CA PRO A 2 4.76 12.57 11.49
C PRO A 2 3.80 13.32 12.42
N SER A 3 2.57 13.58 11.97
CA SER A 3 1.52 14.15 12.82
C SER A 3 1.19 13.20 13.97
N ALA A 4 0.66 13.74 15.08
CA ALA A 4 0.23 12.92 16.22
C ALA A 4 -0.88 11.92 15.81
N THR A 5 -1.77 12.33 14.89
CA THR A 5 -2.83 11.47 14.33
C THR A 5 -2.26 10.34 13.49
N TYR A 6 -1.27 10.62 12.64
CA TYR A 6 -0.56 9.60 11.88
C TYR A 6 0.17 8.62 12.79
N ALA A 7 0.93 9.12 13.78
CA ALA A 7 1.71 8.29 14.68
C ALA A 7 0.83 7.35 15.52
N SER A 8 -0.28 7.87 16.05
CA SER A 8 -1.29 7.07 16.77
C SER A 8 -1.89 6.00 15.86
N ARG A 9 -2.37 6.39 14.67
CA ARG A 9 -2.98 5.47 13.71
C ARG A 9 -2.02 4.38 13.24
N ARG A 10 -0.74 4.72 13.03
CA ARG A 10 0.32 3.77 12.71
C ARG A 10 0.50 2.71 13.81
N GLY A 11 0.41 3.10 15.08
CA GLY A 11 0.46 2.16 16.21
C GLY A 11 -0.70 1.16 16.23
N GLU A 12 -1.92 1.65 15.94
CA GLU A 12 -3.11 0.80 15.81
C GLU A 12 -2.97 -0.20 14.65
N ILE A 13 -2.52 0.27 13.48
CA ILE A 13 -2.27 -0.54 12.29
C ILE A 13 -1.25 -1.65 12.60
N LYS A 14 -0.11 -1.27 13.20
CA LYS A 14 0.93 -2.23 13.60
C LYS A 14 0.36 -3.33 14.50
N THR A 15 -0.39 -2.95 15.53
CA THR A 15 -0.97 -3.89 16.50
C THR A 15 -1.96 -4.85 15.83
N TYR A 16 -2.81 -4.33 14.94
CA TYR A 16 -3.76 -5.16 14.21
C TYR A 16 -3.06 -6.17 13.29
N PHE A 17 -2.12 -5.70 12.48
CA PHE A 17 -1.45 -6.57 11.52
C PHE A 17 -0.53 -7.57 12.22
N ASP A 18 0.13 -7.24 13.32
CA ASP A 18 0.90 -8.23 14.08
C ASP A 18 0.01 -9.38 14.58
N ARG A 19 -1.16 -9.07 15.13
CA ARG A 19 -2.11 -10.08 15.61
C ARG A 19 -2.69 -10.92 14.48
N THR A 20 -2.95 -10.32 13.32
CA THR A 20 -3.61 -11.00 12.19
C THR A 20 -2.64 -11.60 11.17
N ALA A 21 -1.37 -11.18 11.16
CA ALA A 21 -0.37 -11.62 10.19
C ALA A 21 -0.04 -13.10 10.32
N ALA A 22 -0.04 -13.65 11.54
CA ALA A 22 0.13 -15.08 11.76
C ALA A 22 -0.99 -15.89 11.09
N GLU A 23 -2.25 -15.44 11.23
CA GLU A 23 -3.39 -16.06 10.55
C GLU A 23 -3.37 -15.83 9.04
N ALA A 24 -3.02 -14.63 8.59
CA ALA A 24 -2.93 -14.28 7.18
C ALA A 24 -1.85 -15.12 6.49
N TRP A 25 -0.70 -15.34 7.14
CA TRP A 25 0.37 -16.19 6.64
C TRP A 25 -0.02 -17.65 6.56
N LYS A 26 -0.56 -18.20 7.65
CA LYS A 26 -1.06 -19.57 7.69
C LYS A 26 -2.10 -19.81 6.59
N ARG A 27 -2.94 -18.81 6.30
CA ARG A 27 -3.94 -18.89 5.23
C ARG A 27 -3.35 -18.76 3.81
N LEU A 28 -2.32 -17.93 3.63
CA LEU A 28 -1.63 -17.77 2.34
C LEU A 28 -0.75 -18.98 1.97
N THR A 29 -0.31 -19.75 2.95
CA THR A 29 0.50 -20.97 2.79
C THR A 29 -0.33 -22.25 2.87
N SER A 30 -1.62 -22.15 3.18
CA SER A 30 -2.54 -23.30 3.25
C SER A 30 -3.35 -23.46 1.96
N ASP A 31 -3.58 -24.71 1.55
CA ASP A 31 -4.43 -25.08 0.40
C ASP A 31 -5.95 -24.96 0.69
N VAL A 32 -6.35 -24.20 1.73
CA VAL A 32 -7.74 -24.13 2.18
C VAL A 32 -8.56 -23.20 1.28
N PRO A 33 -9.75 -23.63 0.79
CA PRO A 33 -10.64 -22.78 0.02
C PRO A 33 -11.01 -21.51 0.79
N VAL A 34 -10.88 -20.37 0.12
CA VAL A 34 -11.35 -19.08 0.66
C VAL A 34 -12.82 -18.85 0.30
N SER A 35 -13.58 -18.16 1.16
CA SER A 35 -14.97 -17.80 0.85
C SER A 35 -15.07 -16.95 -0.42
N GLY A 36 -16.22 -16.97 -1.11
CA GLY A 36 -16.42 -16.21 -2.37
C GLY A 36 -16.10 -14.72 -2.25
N ILE A 37 -16.41 -14.10 -1.12
CA ILE A 37 -16.01 -12.71 -0.80
C ILE A 37 -14.48 -12.56 -0.86
N ARG A 38 -13.74 -13.44 -0.18
CA ARG A 38 -12.28 -13.40 -0.14
C ARG A 38 -11.66 -13.67 -1.51
N ALA A 39 -12.27 -14.54 -2.31
CA ALA A 39 -11.83 -14.77 -3.69
C ALA A 39 -11.91 -13.49 -4.53
N THR A 40 -13.03 -12.75 -4.46
CA THR A 40 -13.16 -11.45 -5.16
C THR A 40 -12.17 -10.40 -4.65
N VAL A 41 -11.91 -10.37 -3.34
CA VAL A 41 -10.89 -9.46 -2.76
C VAL A 41 -9.48 -9.79 -3.25
N ARG A 42 -9.13 -11.07 -3.31
CA ARG A 42 -7.82 -11.52 -3.81
C ARG A 42 -7.65 -11.18 -5.28
N ALA A 43 -8.65 -11.49 -6.11
CA ALA A 43 -8.64 -11.19 -7.53
C ALA A 43 -8.53 -9.68 -7.80
N GLY A 44 -9.30 -8.86 -7.08
CA GLY A 44 -9.23 -7.40 -7.20
C GLY A 44 -7.88 -6.81 -6.76
N ARG A 45 -7.28 -7.33 -5.68
CA ARG A 45 -5.92 -6.94 -5.26
C ARG A 45 -4.86 -7.33 -6.29
N GLU A 46 -5.00 -8.50 -6.90
CA GLU A 46 -4.13 -8.94 -7.99
C GLU A 46 -4.26 -8.06 -9.23
N GLU A 47 -5.48 -7.74 -9.66
CA GLU A 47 -5.73 -6.81 -10.76
C GLU A 47 -5.16 -5.42 -10.46
N MET A 48 -5.32 -4.92 -9.23
CA MET A 48 -4.72 -3.66 -8.80
C MET A 48 -3.18 -3.70 -8.83
N ARG A 49 -2.57 -4.77 -8.31
CA ARG A 49 -1.11 -4.96 -8.36
C ARG A 49 -0.62 -4.97 -9.81
N ASN A 50 -1.27 -5.73 -10.68
CA ASN A 50 -0.90 -5.84 -12.10
C ASN A 50 -1.07 -4.49 -12.82
N THR A 51 -2.10 -3.72 -12.48
CA THR A 51 -2.29 -2.35 -12.96
C THR A 51 -1.13 -1.44 -12.53
N ILE A 52 -0.75 -1.45 -11.26
CA ILE A 52 0.36 -0.64 -10.76
C ILE A 52 1.69 -1.07 -11.40
N LEU A 53 1.91 -2.38 -11.54
CA LEU A 53 3.09 -2.93 -12.18
C LEU A 53 3.16 -2.58 -13.68
N SER A 54 2.03 -2.44 -14.39
CA SER A 54 2.02 -1.99 -15.79
C SER A 54 2.36 -0.50 -15.95
N TRP A 55 2.33 0.25 -14.84
CA TRP A 55 2.70 1.66 -14.82
C TRP A 55 4.21 1.87 -14.64
N LEU A 56 4.90 0.89 -14.09
CA LEU A 56 6.36 0.88 -13.98
C LEU A 56 6.98 0.43 -15.31
N PRO A 57 8.24 0.83 -15.60
CA PRO A 57 9.02 0.24 -16.69
C PRO A 57 8.98 -1.30 -16.67
N ALA A 58 8.95 -1.90 -17.86
CA ALA A 58 9.03 -3.35 -18.00
C ALA A 58 10.40 -3.89 -17.55
N ASP A 59 11.47 -3.14 -17.85
CA ASP A 59 12.82 -3.34 -17.35
C ASP A 59 13.15 -2.26 -16.32
N LEU A 60 13.46 -2.70 -15.09
CA LEU A 60 13.84 -1.87 -13.96
C LEU A 60 15.33 -2.01 -13.63
N THR A 61 16.14 -2.60 -14.51
CA THR A 61 17.60 -2.72 -14.32
C THR A 61 18.23 -1.38 -13.98
N GLY A 62 19.00 -1.36 -12.88
CA GLY A 62 19.66 -0.15 -12.38
C GLY A 62 18.73 0.86 -11.68
N ARG A 63 17.43 0.55 -11.52
CA ARG A 63 16.47 1.37 -10.78
C ARG A 63 16.36 0.93 -9.33
N ARG A 64 16.15 1.89 -8.44
CA ARG A 64 15.79 1.63 -7.04
C ARG A 64 14.29 1.81 -6.83
N LEU A 65 13.64 0.82 -6.22
CA LEU A 65 12.20 0.85 -5.94
C LEU A 65 11.93 0.66 -4.44
N LEU A 66 11.05 1.49 -3.88
CA LEU A 66 10.50 1.28 -2.54
C LEU A 66 9.10 0.68 -2.63
N ASP A 67 8.89 -0.48 -2.00
CA ASP A 67 7.56 -1.04 -1.70
C ASP A 67 7.15 -0.62 -0.27
N ALA A 68 6.33 0.42 -0.19
CA ALA A 68 5.91 1.15 1.01
C ALA A 68 4.63 0.55 1.60
N GLY A 69 4.79 -0.36 2.57
CA GLY A 69 3.71 -1.23 3.09
C GLY A 69 3.63 -2.52 2.29
N CYS A 70 4.74 -3.25 2.21
CA CYS A 70 4.93 -4.36 1.26
C CYS A 70 4.08 -5.60 1.57
N GLY A 71 3.50 -5.71 2.77
CA GLY A 71 2.76 -6.88 3.21
C GLY A 71 3.58 -8.15 3.03
N THR A 72 3.11 -9.08 2.19
CA THR A 72 3.84 -10.34 1.92
C THR A 72 4.80 -10.30 0.73
N GLY A 73 5.15 -9.09 0.27
CA GLY A 73 6.25 -8.84 -0.67
C GLY A 73 5.95 -9.12 -2.14
N VAL A 74 4.71 -9.41 -2.53
CA VAL A 74 4.39 -9.83 -3.91
C VAL A 74 4.79 -8.76 -4.93
N LEU A 75 4.53 -7.48 -4.65
CA LEU A 75 4.93 -6.39 -5.55
C LEU A 75 6.45 -6.22 -5.58
N ALA A 76 7.10 -6.22 -4.41
CA ALA A 76 8.56 -6.22 -4.30
C ALA A 76 9.23 -7.33 -5.13
N MET A 77 8.71 -8.56 -5.06
CA MET A 77 9.24 -9.69 -5.84
C MET A 77 9.09 -9.50 -7.35
N GLU A 78 7.94 -8.99 -7.82
CA GLU A 78 7.76 -8.68 -9.24
C GLU A 78 8.67 -7.56 -9.72
N ALA A 79 8.91 -6.54 -8.89
CA ALA A 79 9.86 -5.47 -9.22
C ALA A 79 11.31 -6.00 -9.28
N ALA A 80 11.71 -6.86 -8.34
CA ALA A 80 13.04 -7.49 -8.32
C ALA A 80 13.27 -8.38 -9.55
N ARG A 81 12.26 -9.15 -9.98
CA ARG A 81 12.32 -9.95 -11.22
C ARG A 81 12.53 -9.11 -12.48
N ARG A 82 12.14 -7.85 -12.46
CA ARG A 82 12.38 -6.88 -13.54
C ARG A 82 13.74 -6.19 -13.43
N GLY A 83 14.60 -6.56 -12.47
CA GLY A 83 15.95 -6.03 -12.31
C GLY A 83 16.07 -4.84 -11.35
N ALA A 84 15.01 -4.48 -10.62
CA ALA A 84 15.09 -3.40 -9.64
C ALA A 84 15.92 -3.79 -8.41
N HIS A 85 16.64 -2.81 -7.84
CA HIS A 85 17.11 -2.86 -6.46
C HIS A 85 15.95 -2.48 -5.54
N VAL A 86 15.33 -3.47 -4.90
CA VAL A 86 14.11 -3.27 -4.13
C VAL A 86 14.40 -3.14 -2.64
N VAL A 87 13.87 -2.06 -2.05
CA VAL A 87 13.71 -1.93 -0.60
C VAL A 87 12.22 -2.09 -0.30
N ALA A 88 11.87 -2.94 0.64
CA ALA A 88 10.49 -3.23 1.02
C ALA A 88 10.32 -3.06 2.53
N THR A 89 9.27 -2.36 2.95
CA THR A 89 9.03 -2.10 4.37
C THR A 89 7.57 -2.30 4.74
N ASP A 90 7.33 -2.87 5.91
CA ASP A 90 6.00 -3.00 6.50
C ASP A 90 6.08 -2.79 8.02
N LEU A 91 4.97 -2.39 8.63
CA LEU A 91 4.89 -2.20 10.08
C LEU A 91 4.93 -3.53 10.84
N SER A 92 4.51 -4.63 10.19
CA SER A 92 4.41 -5.93 10.83
C SER A 92 5.68 -6.77 10.66
N PRO A 93 6.42 -7.09 11.74
CA PRO A 93 7.59 -7.97 11.68
C PRO A 93 7.25 -9.33 11.07
N THR A 94 6.06 -9.86 11.39
CA THR A 94 5.59 -11.13 10.86
C THR A 94 5.45 -11.09 9.35
N LEU A 95 4.79 -10.06 8.78
CA LEU A 95 4.65 -9.92 7.31
C LEU A 95 5.98 -9.72 6.60
N VAL A 96 6.92 -9.02 7.21
CA VAL A 96 8.26 -8.81 6.66
C VAL A 96 9.06 -10.11 6.64
N GLN A 97 9.07 -10.88 7.73
CA GLN A 97 9.78 -12.16 7.82
C GLN A 97 9.29 -13.14 6.75
N ASN A 98 7.98 -13.24 6.67
CA ASN A 98 7.21 -13.90 5.64
C ASN A 98 7.64 -13.49 4.21
N ALA A 99 7.60 -12.20 3.89
CA ALA A 99 8.02 -11.70 2.58
C ALA A 99 9.47 -12.09 2.25
N ARG A 100 10.36 -12.04 3.25
CA ARG A 100 11.76 -12.45 3.13
C ARG A 100 11.90 -13.93 2.78
N GLU A 101 11.26 -14.82 3.53
CA GLU A 101 11.30 -16.28 3.26
C GLU A 101 10.84 -16.62 1.84
N ARG A 102 9.80 -15.93 1.33
CA ARG A 102 9.33 -16.12 -0.04
C ARG A 102 10.32 -15.63 -1.08
N ALA A 103 10.93 -14.46 -0.85
CA ALA A 103 11.93 -13.92 -1.76
C ALA A 103 13.17 -14.82 -1.83
N GLU A 104 13.65 -15.29 -0.67
CA GLU A 104 14.76 -16.24 -0.55
C GLU A 104 14.47 -17.55 -1.29
N ALA A 105 13.27 -18.12 -1.11
CA ALA A 105 12.85 -19.33 -1.83
C ALA A 105 12.79 -19.15 -3.36
N MET A 106 12.71 -17.90 -3.85
CA MET A 106 12.73 -17.55 -5.26
C MET A 106 14.10 -17.07 -5.76
N GLY A 107 15.12 -17.04 -4.89
CA GLY A 107 16.45 -16.53 -5.20
C GLY A 107 16.49 -15.03 -5.50
N LEU A 108 15.55 -14.25 -4.95
CA LEU A 108 15.46 -12.81 -5.15
C LEU A 108 16.16 -12.05 -4.02
N ASP A 109 17.03 -11.10 -4.40
CA ASP A 109 17.70 -10.19 -3.46
C ASP A 109 16.84 -8.94 -3.24
N ILE A 110 16.25 -8.82 -2.05
CA ILE A 110 15.36 -7.72 -1.66
C ILE A 110 15.70 -7.29 -0.23
N GLU A 111 15.88 -5.97 -0.04
CA GLU A 111 16.17 -5.39 1.27
C GLU A 111 14.86 -5.18 2.05
N PHE A 112 14.67 -5.96 3.12
CA PHE A 112 13.44 -5.95 3.92
C PHE A 112 13.62 -5.23 5.27
N HIS A 113 12.74 -4.26 5.54
CA HIS A 113 12.69 -3.49 6.79
C HIS A 113 11.38 -3.66 7.53
N VAL A 114 11.45 -3.66 8.86
CA VAL A 114 10.28 -3.50 9.73
C VAL A 114 10.23 -2.05 10.17
N GLY A 115 9.24 -1.28 9.71
CA GLY A 115 9.22 0.15 10.02
C GLY A 115 8.17 0.97 9.32
N ASP A 116 8.28 2.28 9.52
CA ASP A 116 7.43 3.27 8.88
C ASP A 116 7.89 3.49 7.44
N MET A 117 6.99 3.36 6.47
CA MET A 117 7.28 3.64 5.06
C MET A 117 7.79 5.06 4.79
N THR A 118 7.55 5.99 5.71
CA THR A 118 8.00 7.39 5.62
C THR A 118 9.36 7.64 6.29
N ASP A 119 10.04 6.61 6.79
CA ASP A 119 11.37 6.74 7.41
C ASP A 119 12.41 7.22 6.38
N PRO A 120 13.08 8.37 6.61
CA PRO A 120 14.09 8.88 5.69
C PRO A 120 15.32 7.96 5.55
N ASN A 121 15.59 7.10 6.54
CA ASN A 121 16.74 6.20 6.52
C ASN A 121 16.62 5.06 5.51
N LEU A 122 15.42 4.82 4.96
CA LEU A 122 15.20 3.87 3.87
C LEU A 122 15.89 4.32 2.57
N GLY A 123 16.28 5.60 2.46
CA GLY A 123 17.00 6.13 1.30
C GLY A 123 16.11 6.76 0.24
N ARG A 124 16.66 6.87 -0.98
CA ARG A 124 16.05 7.53 -2.16
C ARG A 124 15.84 6.53 -3.29
N PHE A 125 14.79 6.74 -4.06
CA PHE A 125 14.25 5.76 -5.01
C PHE A 125 13.88 6.43 -6.34
N ASP A 126 13.96 5.67 -7.42
CA ASP A 126 13.41 6.10 -8.70
C ASP A 126 11.89 6.02 -8.67
N HIS A 127 11.37 4.91 -8.14
CA HIS A 127 9.94 4.65 -8.01
C HIS A 127 9.58 4.29 -6.56
N ILE A 128 8.45 4.81 -6.06
CA ILE A 128 7.88 4.40 -4.78
C ILE A 128 6.46 3.90 -5.01
N VAL A 129 6.11 2.75 -4.47
CA VAL A 129 4.76 2.19 -4.53
C VAL A 129 4.20 2.01 -3.12
N ALA A 130 3.04 2.63 -2.86
CA ALA A 130 2.30 2.52 -1.60
C ALA A 130 0.92 1.88 -1.88
N MET A 131 0.93 0.59 -2.22
CA MET A 131 -0.28 -0.17 -2.54
C MET A 131 -0.95 -0.68 -1.27
N ASP A 132 -2.24 -0.39 -1.11
CA ASP A 132 -3.10 -0.73 0.02
C ASP A 132 -2.53 -0.34 1.42
N SER A 133 -1.62 0.64 1.49
CA SER A 133 -0.99 1.10 2.74
C SER A 133 -1.54 2.45 3.22
N LEU A 134 -1.65 3.45 2.34
CA LEU A 134 -2.22 4.77 2.68
C LEU A 134 -3.74 4.74 2.94
N ILE A 135 -4.43 3.65 2.55
CA ILE A 135 -5.89 3.47 2.72
C ILE A 135 -6.35 3.49 4.19
N HIS A 136 -5.42 3.32 5.15
CA HIS A 136 -5.70 3.27 6.58
C HIS A 136 -5.62 4.62 7.28
N TYR A 137 -5.18 5.67 6.57
CA TYR A 137 -4.95 7.01 7.11
C TYR A 137 -6.02 7.98 6.60
N ARG A 138 -6.36 8.96 7.42
CA ARG A 138 -7.23 10.06 7.01
C ARG A 138 -6.60 10.80 5.84
N ALA A 139 -7.43 11.37 4.98
CA ALA A 139 -6.96 12.02 3.74
C ALA A 139 -5.81 13.02 3.95
N GLY A 140 -5.87 13.84 5.00
CA GLY A 140 -4.79 14.78 5.35
C GLY A 140 -3.49 14.05 5.71
N ASP A 141 -3.54 13.09 6.63
CA ASP A 141 -2.37 12.29 7.03
C ASP A 141 -1.79 11.48 5.86
N ALA A 142 -2.65 10.94 4.98
CA ALA A 142 -2.23 10.23 3.78
C ALA A 142 -1.49 11.15 2.79
N VAL A 143 -1.96 12.38 2.60
CA VAL A 143 -1.30 13.37 1.73
C VAL A 143 -0.01 13.88 2.36
N SER A 144 0.04 14.10 3.68
CA SER A 144 1.31 14.44 4.35
C SER A 144 2.32 13.29 4.30
N ALA A 145 1.87 12.04 4.38
CA ALA A 145 2.74 10.88 4.16
C ALA A 145 3.24 10.83 2.71
N LEU A 146 2.36 11.08 1.73
CA LEU A 146 2.73 11.18 0.32
C LEU A 146 3.78 12.28 0.08
N ALA A 147 3.65 13.45 0.72
CA ALA A 147 4.65 14.52 0.66
C ALA A 147 6.05 14.03 1.08
N ARG A 148 6.13 13.24 2.17
CA ARG A 148 7.39 12.65 2.66
C ARG A 148 7.92 11.53 1.76
N LEU A 149 7.05 10.84 1.01
CA LEU A 149 7.48 9.86 0.02
C LEU A 149 8.07 10.56 -1.21
N VAL A 150 7.41 11.60 -1.74
CA VAL A 150 7.90 12.30 -2.95
C VAL A 150 9.24 13.01 -2.74
N GLU A 151 9.56 13.45 -1.52
CA GLU A 151 10.88 14.00 -1.16
C GLU A 151 12.04 13.03 -1.47
N ARG A 152 11.73 11.73 -1.55
CA ARG A 152 12.69 10.64 -1.76
C ARG A 152 12.50 9.93 -3.10
N ALA A 153 11.51 10.31 -3.88
CA ALA A 153 11.26 9.77 -5.22
C ALA A 153 11.92 10.64 -6.30
N ARG A 154 12.36 10.02 -7.39
CA ARG A 154 12.93 10.73 -8.56
C ARG A 154 12.00 10.76 -9.76
N ALA A 155 11.27 9.67 -10.02
CA ALA A 155 10.49 9.50 -11.24
C ALA A 155 8.99 9.35 -10.98
N SER A 156 8.57 8.50 -10.04
CA SER A 156 7.14 8.37 -9.71
C SER A 156 6.88 7.91 -8.29
N VAL A 157 5.71 8.31 -7.77
CA VAL A 157 5.08 7.67 -6.62
C VAL A 157 3.71 7.19 -7.03
N ILE A 158 3.44 5.90 -6.85
CA ILE A 158 2.14 5.29 -7.13
C ILE A 158 1.54 4.86 -5.80
N PHE A 159 0.33 5.27 -5.49
CA PHE A 159 -0.34 4.88 -4.26
C PHE A 159 -1.79 4.52 -4.52
N THR A 160 -2.40 3.80 -3.59
CA THR A 160 -3.82 3.53 -3.62
C THR A 160 -4.57 4.21 -2.50
N TYR A 161 -5.81 4.60 -2.75
CA TYR A 161 -6.76 5.00 -1.73
C TYR A 161 -8.10 4.29 -1.96
N ALA A 162 -8.88 4.13 -0.90
CA ALA A 162 -10.23 3.59 -1.02
C ALA A 162 -11.19 4.72 -1.44
N PRO A 163 -11.78 4.67 -2.65
CA PRO A 163 -12.70 5.71 -3.08
C PRO A 163 -13.99 5.62 -2.25
N ARG A 164 -14.51 6.76 -1.82
CA ARG A 164 -15.78 6.79 -1.08
C ARG A 164 -16.94 6.50 -2.03
N THR A 165 -17.49 5.29 -1.97
CA THR A 165 -18.71 4.90 -2.69
C THR A 165 -19.90 4.71 -1.73
N PRO A 166 -21.16 4.86 -2.19
CA PRO A 166 -22.34 4.54 -1.38
C PRO A 166 -22.32 3.09 -0.87
N LEU A 167 -21.91 2.14 -1.71
CA LEU A 167 -21.79 0.73 -1.35
C LEU A 167 -20.75 0.49 -0.24
N LEU A 168 -19.56 1.09 -0.35
CA LEU A 168 -18.55 1.00 0.72
C LEU A 168 -19.02 1.68 2.00
N SER A 169 -19.81 2.75 1.90
CA SER A 169 -20.39 3.43 3.05
C SER A 169 -21.40 2.54 3.78
N VAL A 170 -22.23 1.79 3.04
CA VAL A 170 -23.16 0.78 3.59
C VAL A 170 -22.39 -0.39 4.20
N MET A 171 -21.38 -0.94 3.50
CA MET A 171 -20.56 -2.03 4.03
C MET A 171 -19.79 -1.62 5.29
N HIS A 172 -19.25 -0.40 5.36
CA HIS A 172 -18.63 0.13 6.57
C HIS A 172 -19.63 0.34 7.71
N ALA A 173 -20.85 0.80 7.41
CA ALA A 173 -21.91 0.91 8.39
C ALA A 173 -22.27 -0.48 8.96
N MET A 174 -22.40 -1.49 8.11
CA MET A 174 -22.67 -2.88 8.53
C MET A 174 -21.48 -3.50 9.29
N GLY A 175 -20.24 -3.22 8.88
CA GLY A 175 -19.02 -3.66 9.57
C GLY A 175 -18.90 -3.14 11.02
N ARG A 176 -19.51 -1.99 11.34
CA ARG A 176 -19.59 -1.46 12.70
C ARG A 176 -20.57 -2.21 13.61
N LEU A 177 -21.45 -3.06 13.06
CA LEU A 177 -22.30 -3.97 13.85
C LEU A 177 -21.60 -5.29 14.22
N PHE A 178 -20.43 -5.63 13.65
CA PHE A 178 -19.67 -6.83 14.01
C PHE A 178 -18.84 -6.65 15.31
N PRO A 179 -18.64 -7.72 16.10
CA PRO A 179 -17.91 -7.68 17.37
C PRO A 179 -16.50 -7.10 17.21
N ARG A 180 -16.07 -6.31 18.21
CA ARG A 180 -14.86 -5.45 18.14
C ARG A 180 -13.55 -6.20 17.86
N GLY A 181 -13.48 -7.50 18.15
CA GLY A 181 -12.28 -8.34 17.96
C GLY A 181 -11.89 -8.58 16.49
N ASP A 182 -12.87 -8.63 15.59
CA ASP A 182 -12.71 -9.04 14.17
C ASP A 182 -12.72 -7.87 13.18
N ARG A 183 -12.77 -6.63 13.67
CA ARG A 183 -12.82 -5.45 12.80
C ARG A 183 -11.46 -5.27 12.11
N ALA A 184 -11.44 -5.39 10.78
CA ALA A 184 -10.33 -4.89 9.98
C ALA A 184 -10.06 -3.42 10.35
N PRO A 185 -8.79 -2.96 10.40
CA PRO A 185 -8.47 -1.57 10.68
C PRO A 185 -9.21 -0.75 9.65
N SER A 186 -10.07 0.14 10.13
CA SER A 186 -11.01 0.86 9.28
C SER A 186 -10.26 1.50 8.12
N ILE A 187 -10.56 1.05 6.91
CA ILE A 187 -10.20 1.79 5.72
C ILE A 187 -10.83 3.18 5.87
N GLU A 188 -10.15 4.22 5.43
CA GLU A 188 -10.58 5.62 5.48
C GLU A 188 -11.00 6.06 4.07
N PRO A 189 -12.29 5.91 3.67
CA PRO A 189 -12.69 6.18 2.31
C PRO A 189 -12.72 7.68 2.03
N VAL A 190 -12.20 8.06 0.87
CA VAL A 190 -12.02 9.45 0.49
C VAL A 190 -12.51 9.67 -0.94
N ARG A 191 -13.05 10.85 -1.22
CA ARG A 191 -13.44 11.24 -2.58
C ARG A 191 -12.18 11.60 -3.36
N THR A 192 -12.08 11.17 -4.62
CA THR A 192 -10.97 11.52 -5.52
C THR A 192 -10.71 13.03 -5.57
N SER A 193 -11.76 13.83 -5.72
CA SER A 193 -11.65 15.31 -5.73
C SER A 193 -11.08 15.89 -4.43
N THR A 194 -11.31 15.21 -3.29
CA THR A 194 -10.73 15.64 -2.01
C THR A 194 -9.25 15.32 -1.93
N ILE A 195 -8.82 14.12 -2.35
CA ILE A 195 -7.38 13.79 -2.42
C ILE A 195 -6.66 14.73 -3.38
N HIS A 196 -7.17 14.93 -4.59
CA HIS A 196 -6.51 15.79 -5.59
C HIS A 196 -6.37 17.23 -5.09
N ARG A 197 -7.44 17.80 -4.52
CA ARG A 197 -7.39 19.15 -3.91
C ARG A 197 -6.39 19.24 -2.75
N LEU A 198 -6.24 18.18 -1.95
CA LEU A 198 -5.26 18.16 -0.87
C LEU A 198 -3.83 18.06 -1.42
N ILE A 199 -3.59 17.23 -2.45
CA ILE A 199 -2.30 17.14 -3.14
C ILE A 199 -1.90 18.51 -3.73
N GLU A 200 -2.83 19.21 -4.38
CA GLU A 200 -2.58 20.54 -4.96
C GLU A 200 -2.24 21.61 -3.93
N ARG A 201 -2.73 21.46 -2.69
CA ARG A 201 -2.54 22.43 -1.60
C ARG A 201 -1.39 22.09 -0.67
N GLU A 202 -0.84 20.88 -0.76
CA GLU A 202 0.22 20.41 0.11
C GLU A 202 1.57 21.01 -0.32
N PRO A 203 2.23 21.84 0.53
CA PRO A 203 3.47 22.54 0.15
C PRO A 203 4.58 21.59 -0.34
N GLY A 204 4.69 20.40 0.27
CA GLY A 204 5.67 19.38 -0.11
C GLY A 204 5.41 18.70 -1.46
N LEU A 205 4.25 18.94 -2.09
CA LEU A 205 3.87 18.36 -3.38
C LEU A 205 3.82 19.39 -4.52
N THR A 206 4.26 20.63 -4.29
CA THR A 206 4.22 21.72 -5.29
C THR A 206 4.94 21.38 -6.60
N LEU A 207 6.06 20.66 -6.53
CA LEU A 207 6.82 20.19 -7.70
C LEU A 207 6.32 18.86 -8.28
N TRP A 208 5.20 18.36 -7.79
CA TRP A 208 4.58 17.11 -8.23
C TRP A 208 3.16 17.38 -8.72
N ARG A 209 2.65 16.49 -9.57
CA ARG A 209 1.27 16.55 -10.04
C ARG A 209 0.64 15.16 -10.08
N PRO A 210 -0.67 15.03 -9.79
CA PRO A 210 -1.42 13.86 -10.18
C PRO A 210 -1.28 13.60 -11.68
N ALA A 211 -0.98 12.36 -12.04
CA ALA A 211 -0.93 11.89 -13.42
C ALA A 211 -2.12 10.94 -13.65
N ARG A 212 -1.86 9.72 -14.15
CA ARG A 212 -2.90 8.71 -14.36
C ARG A 212 -3.51 8.22 -13.05
N GLY A 213 -4.76 7.78 -13.12
CA GLY A 213 -5.45 7.09 -12.04
C GLY A 213 -6.39 6.03 -12.61
N GLN A 214 -6.54 4.92 -11.91
CA GLN A 214 -7.41 3.82 -12.33
C GLN A 214 -8.16 3.24 -11.14
N ARG A 215 -9.47 3.08 -11.32
CA ARG A 215 -10.34 2.41 -10.35
C ARG A 215 -10.41 0.93 -10.69
N ILE A 216 -10.16 0.08 -9.71
CA ILE A 216 -10.50 -1.34 -9.78
C ILE A 216 -11.68 -1.59 -8.86
N ALA A 217 -12.74 -2.18 -9.39
CA ALA A 217 -13.93 -2.56 -8.65
C ALA A 217 -14.36 -3.97 -9.10
N SER A 218 -14.20 -4.95 -8.22
CA SER A 218 -14.52 -6.35 -8.49
C SER A 218 -15.05 -7.01 -7.22
N GLY A 219 -16.33 -7.41 -7.24
CA GLY A 219 -17.02 -7.96 -6.08
C GLY A 219 -16.89 -7.06 -4.83
N PHE A 220 -16.22 -7.56 -3.80
CA PHE A 220 -16.00 -6.84 -2.53
C PHE A 220 -14.69 -6.03 -2.50
N TYR A 221 -13.94 -5.99 -3.59
CA TYR A 221 -12.77 -5.13 -3.73
C TYR A 221 -13.15 -3.84 -4.44
N THR A 222 -12.77 -2.71 -3.86
CA THR A 222 -12.82 -1.42 -4.55
C THR A 222 -11.65 -0.57 -4.07
N SER A 223 -10.77 -0.21 -4.99
CA SER A 223 -9.60 0.63 -4.71
C SER A 223 -9.28 1.50 -5.92
N GLN A 224 -8.61 2.61 -5.69
CA GLN A 224 -8.19 3.55 -6.72
C GLN A 224 -6.68 3.69 -6.67
N ALA A 225 -5.99 3.31 -7.75
CA ALA A 225 -4.60 3.68 -7.95
C ALA A 225 -4.48 5.12 -8.46
N GLN A 226 -3.45 5.80 -7.99
CA GLN A 226 -3.09 7.15 -8.40
C GLN A 226 -1.57 7.24 -8.53
N GLU A 227 -1.12 7.71 -9.69
CA GLU A 227 0.27 8.08 -9.90
C GLU A 227 0.45 9.59 -9.67
N VAL A 228 1.56 9.97 -9.05
CA VAL A 228 2.09 11.33 -9.05
C VAL A 228 3.47 11.35 -9.67
N LEU A 229 3.72 12.37 -10.49
CA LEU A 229 4.97 12.57 -11.23
C LEU A 229 5.56 13.94 -10.91
N PRO A 230 6.90 14.12 -11.03
CA PRO A 230 7.52 15.44 -11.03
C PRO A 230 6.92 16.34 -12.12
N ARG A 231 6.93 17.65 -11.88
CA ARG A 231 6.45 18.64 -12.84
C ARG A 231 7.39 18.80 -14.03
#